data_AF-A0A9X9QX62-F1
#
_entry.id   AF-A0A9X9QX62-F1
#
_cell.length_a   1.000
_cell.length_b   1.000
_cell.length_c   1.000
_cell.angle_alpha   90.00
_cell.angle_beta   90.00
_cell.angle_gamma   90.00
#
_symmetry.space_group_name_H-M   'P 1'
#
loop_
_entity.id
_entity.type
_entity.pdbx_description
1 polymer ?
#
loop_
_entity_poly.entity_id
_entity_poly.type
_entity_poly.pdbx_seq_one_letter_code
_entity_poly.pdbx_strand_id
1 'polypeptide(L)'
;MKLKTLLLPFTALVLCANAFAATPSDASLERLYQVQKADLIFDQVFQDSEKMVMSFPQVKEMLANAPESKQRQLKAVMSKYLRQMYAEIRTPAVYAELRQITLNGMKTVYTQKEVDAMIDFYSSPEGQSILNKTSRYMEASVVPVMALIHKRTERFSQKNLPKLEKDFYQIMCSGKNPAPACPKASNK
;
A
#
# COMPACT_ATOMS: atom_id res chain seq x y z
N MET A 1 -76.43 -23.99 14.65
CA MET A 1 -75.27 -23.88 13.73
C MET A 1 -74.92 -22.40 13.54
N LYS A 2 -73.62 -22.08 13.39
CA LYS A 2 -72.99 -20.74 13.19
C LYS A 2 -72.65 -20.01 14.50
N LEU A 3 -71.49 -19.39 14.71
CA LEU A 3 -70.20 -19.33 14.00
C LEU A 3 -69.15 -18.85 15.03
N LYS A 4 -67.93 -19.37 14.90
CA LYS A 4 -66.73 -19.14 15.72
C LYS A 4 -66.32 -17.66 15.79
N THR A 5 -65.82 -17.21 16.94
CA THR A 5 -64.90 -16.07 17.02
C THR A 5 -63.63 -16.54 17.74
N LEU A 6 -62.67 -16.94 16.91
CA LEU A 6 -61.33 -17.36 17.28
C LEU A 6 -60.54 -16.11 17.71
N LEU A 7 -60.06 -16.09 18.96
CA LEU A 7 -59.11 -15.09 19.45
C LEU A 7 -57.81 -15.17 18.62
N LEU A 8 -57.49 -14.05 17.96
CA LEU A 8 -56.33 -13.86 17.10
C LEU A 8 -55.04 -13.75 17.94
N PRO A 9 -53.92 -14.39 17.57
CA PRO A 9 -52.68 -14.36 18.33
C PRO A 9 -51.93 -13.05 18.12
N PHE A 10 -51.39 -12.48 19.20
CA PHE A 10 -50.38 -11.41 19.17
C PHE A 10 -49.05 -12.02 18.68
N THR A 11 -48.85 -12.06 17.38
CA THR A 11 -47.53 -12.31 16.79
C THR A 11 -46.66 -11.07 16.98
N ALA A 12 -45.84 -11.08 18.03
CA ALA A 12 -44.72 -10.15 18.18
C ALA A 12 -43.71 -10.43 17.04
N LEU A 13 -43.85 -9.68 15.95
CA LEU A 13 -42.88 -9.65 14.87
C LEU A 13 -41.64 -8.91 15.39
N VAL A 14 -40.69 -9.64 15.96
CA VAL A 14 -39.34 -9.13 16.20
C VAL A 14 -38.74 -8.85 14.81
N LEU A 15 -38.76 -7.59 14.39
CA LEU A 15 -37.94 -7.16 13.27
C LEU A 15 -36.49 -7.41 13.69
N CYS A 16 -35.91 -8.49 13.19
CA CYS A 16 -34.47 -8.58 13.00
C CYS A 16 -34.11 -7.49 11.98
N ALA A 17 -34.00 -6.25 12.44
CA ALA A 17 -33.25 -5.22 11.76
C ALA A 17 -31.83 -5.78 11.69
N ASN A 18 -31.50 -6.40 10.56
CA ASN A 18 -30.12 -6.75 10.25
C ASN A 18 -29.32 -5.49 10.55
N ALA A 19 -28.42 -5.59 11.52
CA ALA A 19 -27.49 -4.54 11.91
C ALA A 19 -26.47 -4.37 10.78
N PHE A 20 -26.94 -4.01 9.59
CA PHE A 20 -26.11 -3.40 8.56
C PHE A 20 -25.57 -2.15 9.20
N ALA A 21 -24.29 -2.22 9.56
CA ALA A 21 -23.62 -1.11 10.18
C ALA A 21 -23.77 0.11 9.27
N ALA A 22 -24.27 1.21 9.84
CA ALA A 22 -24.69 2.38 9.07
C ALA A 22 -23.53 2.88 8.20
N THR A 23 -23.80 3.19 6.93
CA THR A 23 -22.81 3.82 6.06
C THR A 23 -22.44 5.19 6.61
N PRO A 24 -21.17 5.61 6.56
CA PRO A 24 -20.74 6.92 7.01
C PRO A 24 -21.45 8.06 6.24
N SER A 25 -21.78 9.14 6.95
CA SER A 25 -22.24 10.38 6.37
C SER A 25 -21.09 11.13 5.70
N ASP A 26 -21.40 11.89 4.65
CA ASP A 26 -20.38 12.70 3.97
C ASP A 26 -19.74 13.70 4.93
N ALA A 27 -20.51 14.30 5.84
CA ALA A 27 -19.99 15.22 6.86
C ALA A 27 -18.99 14.56 7.81
N SER A 28 -19.23 13.32 8.25
CA SER A 28 -18.30 12.57 9.10
C SER A 28 -17.03 12.20 8.34
N LEU A 29 -17.14 11.76 7.08
CA LEU A 29 -15.97 11.46 6.25
C LEU A 29 -15.11 12.70 6.04
N GLU A 30 -15.74 13.85 5.80
CA GLU A 30 -15.05 15.12 5.66
C GLU A 30 -14.36 15.56 6.94
N ARG A 31 -15.03 15.37 8.08
CA ARG A 31 -14.44 15.65 9.37
C ARG A 31 -13.23 14.75 9.61
N LEU A 32 -13.34 13.46 9.31
CA LEU A 32 -12.25 12.50 9.45
C LEU A 32 -11.04 12.90 8.58
N TYR A 33 -11.29 13.24 7.31
CA TYR A 33 -10.26 13.70 6.38
C TYR A 33 -9.47 14.90 6.92
N GLN A 34 -10.17 15.87 7.52
CA GLN A 34 -9.56 17.05 8.13
C GLN A 34 -8.72 16.71 9.38
N VAL A 35 -9.26 15.93 10.32
CA VAL A 35 -8.56 15.65 11.59
C VAL A 35 -7.34 14.75 11.40
N GLN A 36 -7.36 13.89 10.38
CA GLN A 36 -6.20 13.11 9.95
C GLN A 36 -5.15 13.93 9.19
N LYS A 37 -5.47 15.19 8.85
CA LYS A 37 -4.65 16.05 7.97
C LYS A 37 -4.31 15.32 6.67
N ALA A 38 -5.30 14.69 6.06
CA ALA A 38 -5.10 13.81 4.90
C ALA A 38 -4.45 14.54 3.70
N ASP A 39 -4.66 15.84 3.56
CA ASP A 39 -3.96 16.68 2.57
C ASP A 39 -2.43 16.60 2.71
N LEU A 40 -1.93 16.57 3.96
CA LEU A 40 -0.50 16.48 4.25
C LEU A 40 0.09 15.12 3.89
N ILE A 41 -0.73 14.06 3.88
CA ILE A 41 -0.27 12.71 3.51
C ILE A 41 0.14 12.72 2.04
N PHE A 42 -0.68 13.30 1.16
CA PHE A 42 -0.36 13.38 -0.27
C PHE A 42 0.83 14.31 -0.53
N ASP A 43 0.91 15.44 0.16
CA ASP A 43 2.10 16.29 0.10
C ASP A 43 3.37 15.55 0.51
N GLN A 44 3.32 14.80 1.61
CA GLN A 44 4.46 14.02 2.08
C GLN A 44 4.85 12.92 1.09
N VAL A 45 3.87 12.22 0.52
CA VAL A 45 4.10 11.21 -0.53
C VAL A 45 4.82 11.85 -1.71
N PHE A 46 4.37 13.01 -2.19
CA PHE A 46 5.05 13.71 -3.29
C PHE A 46 6.45 14.18 -2.90
N GLN A 47 6.67 14.63 -1.66
CA GLN A 47 8.00 15.06 -1.19
C GLN A 47 9.00 13.89 -1.08
N ASP A 48 8.57 12.73 -0.59
CA ASP A 48 9.44 11.57 -0.41
C ASP A 48 9.54 10.67 -1.64
N SER A 49 8.67 10.89 -2.64
CA SER A 49 8.62 10.10 -3.86
C SER A 49 9.95 10.03 -4.62
N GLU A 50 10.70 11.13 -4.68
CA GLU A 50 12.03 11.15 -5.31
C GLU A 50 12.98 10.17 -4.61
N LYS A 51 13.03 10.22 -3.28
CA LYS A 51 13.85 9.30 -2.48
C LYS A 51 13.40 7.85 -2.68
N MET A 52 12.09 7.63 -2.74
CA MET A 52 11.52 6.30 -3.01
C MET A 52 11.95 5.76 -4.37
N VAL A 53 11.77 6.53 -5.45
CA VAL A 53 12.18 6.10 -6.80
C VAL A 53 13.68 5.84 -6.87
N MET A 54 14.48 6.72 -6.27
CA MET A 54 15.94 6.56 -6.19
C MET A 54 16.37 5.35 -5.34
N SER A 55 15.48 4.83 -4.50
CA SER A 55 15.75 3.66 -3.66
C SER A 55 15.55 2.33 -4.41
N PHE A 56 14.82 2.34 -5.54
CA PHE A 56 14.47 1.13 -6.28
C PHE A 56 15.71 0.40 -6.81
N PRO A 57 15.78 -0.94 -6.69
CA PRO A 57 16.96 -1.72 -7.10
C PRO A 57 17.40 -1.46 -8.54
N GLN A 58 16.46 -1.41 -9.48
CA GLN A 58 16.70 -1.12 -10.89
C GLN A 58 17.37 0.25 -11.13
N VAL A 59 16.99 1.28 -10.36
CA VAL A 59 17.59 2.62 -10.45
C VAL A 59 19.00 2.61 -9.86
N LYS A 60 19.18 1.95 -8.71
CA LYS A 60 20.49 1.80 -8.08
C LYS A 60 21.46 1.04 -8.98
N GLU A 61 21.00 -0.05 -9.60
CA GLU A 61 21.79 -0.86 -10.52
C GLU A 61 22.16 -0.08 -11.79
N MET A 62 21.19 0.62 -12.40
CA MET A 62 21.46 1.49 -13.56
C MET A 62 22.53 2.54 -13.25
N LEU A 63 22.46 3.17 -12.07
CA LEU A 63 23.45 4.16 -11.64
C LEU A 63 24.81 3.50 -11.34
N ALA A 64 24.83 2.34 -10.69
CA ALA A 64 26.07 1.62 -10.36
C ALA A 64 26.81 1.12 -11.62
N ASN A 65 26.08 0.72 -12.65
CA ASN A 65 26.64 0.26 -13.92
C ASN A 65 27.12 1.40 -14.83
N ALA A 66 26.81 2.66 -14.50
CA ALA A 66 27.28 3.82 -15.25
C ALA A 66 28.71 4.20 -14.86
N PRO A 67 29.51 4.80 -15.78
CA PRO A 67 30.84 5.31 -15.45
C PRO A 67 30.80 6.25 -14.25
N GLU A 68 31.70 6.04 -13.28
CA GLU A 68 31.71 6.78 -12.00
C GLU A 68 31.68 8.30 -12.21
N SER A 69 32.44 8.80 -13.19
CA SER A 69 32.50 10.21 -13.58
C SER A 69 31.17 10.80 -14.06
N LYS A 70 30.20 9.95 -14.44
CA LYS A 70 28.87 10.33 -14.96
C LYS A 70 27.74 10.10 -13.96
N GLN A 71 27.93 9.29 -12.93
CA GLN A 71 26.88 8.90 -11.99
C GLN A 71 26.17 10.11 -11.35
N ARG A 72 26.95 11.13 -10.93
CA ARG A 72 26.38 12.35 -10.35
C ARG A 72 25.48 13.10 -11.35
N GLN A 73 25.90 13.18 -12.61
CA GLN A 73 25.15 13.86 -13.67
C GLN A 73 23.86 13.10 -14.00
N LEU A 74 23.94 11.77 -14.10
CA LEU A 74 22.77 10.91 -14.32
C LEU A 74 21.74 11.06 -13.20
N LYS A 75 22.19 11.02 -11.95
CA LYS A 75 21.31 11.24 -10.79
C LYS A 75 20.64 12.62 -10.85
N ALA A 76 21.39 13.67 -11.19
CA ALA A 76 20.86 15.02 -11.31
C ALA A 76 19.80 15.15 -12.42
N VAL A 77 20.02 14.50 -13.57
CA VAL A 77 19.04 14.46 -14.68
C VAL A 77 17.78 13.71 -14.26
N MET A 78 17.91 12.55 -13.61
CA MET A 78 16.75 11.82 -13.08
C MET A 78 15.96 12.65 -12.08
N SER A 79 16.63 13.25 -11.09
CA SER A 79 15.99 14.16 -10.11
C SER A 79 15.31 15.36 -10.78
N LYS A 80 15.85 15.89 -11.88
CA LYS A 80 15.20 16.95 -12.65
C LYS A 80 13.87 16.48 -13.24
N TYR A 81 13.87 15.34 -13.96
CA TYR A 81 12.65 14.82 -14.60
C TYR A 81 11.60 14.38 -13.58
N LEU A 82 12.01 13.77 -12.46
CA LEU A 82 11.08 13.43 -11.37
C LEU A 82 10.41 14.69 -10.82
N ARG A 83 11.17 15.74 -10.51
CA ARG A 83 10.59 17.00 -10.02
C ARG A 83 9.65 17.65 -11.03
N GLN A 84 9.95 17.58 -12.33
CA GLN A 84 9.07 18.08 -13.38
C GLN A 84 7.75 17.30 -13.43
N MET A 85 7.82 15.96 -13.45
CA MET A 85 6.64 15.10 -13.38
C MET A 85 5.79 15.41 -12.14
N TYR A 86 6.42 15.56 -10.96
CA TYR A 86 5.69 15.90 -9.74
C TYR A 86 5.08 17.30 -9.77
N ALA A 87 5.71 18.28 -10.44
CA ALA A 87 5.14 19.60 -10.61
C ALA A 87 3.86 19.57 -11.47
N GLU A 88 3.82 18.72 -12.50
CA GLU A 88 2.65 18.58 -13.38
C GLU A 88 1.45 17.92 -12.68
N ILE A 89 1.69 16.99 -11.75
CA ILE A 89 0.61 16.29 -11.04
C ILE A 89 0.18 17.01 -9.76
N ARG A 90 0.99 17.91 -9.20
CA ARG A 90 0.65 18.66 -7.98
C ARG A 90 -0.26 19.85 -8.29
N THR A 91 -1.47 19.56 -8.76
CA THR A 91 -2.49 20.56 -9.13
C THR A 91 -3.73 20.43 -8.24
N PRO A 92 -4.47 21.52 -7.98
CA PRO A 92 -5.70 21.46 -7.19
C PRO A 92 -6.71 20.43 -7.70
N ALA A 93 -6.78 20.21 -9.02
CA ALA A 93 -7.64 19.21 -9.63
C ALA A 93 -7.27 17.78 -9.22
N VAL A 94 -5.98 17.44 -9.25
CA VAL A 94 -5.49 16.11 -8.81
C VAL A 94 -5.72 15.91 -7.32
N TYR A 95 -5.48 16.93 -6.47
CA TYR A 95 -5.79 16.81 -5.04
C TYR A 95 -7.29 16.62 -4.78
N ALA A 96 -8.16 17.31 -5.52
CA ALA A 96 -9.60 17.10 -5.43
C ALA A 96 -9.99 15.66 -5.81
N GLU A 97 -9.39 15.10 -6.86
CA GLU A 97 -9.60 13.71 -7.28
C GLU A 97 -9.10 12.71 -6.22
N LEU A 98 -7.88 12.90 -5.69
CA LEU A 98 -7.33 12.07 -4.62
C LEU A 98 -8.21 12.08 -3.36
N ARG A 99 -8.74 13.25 -3.01
CA ARG A 99 -9.68 13.40 -1.90
C ARG A 99 -10.97 12.64 -2.15
N GLN A 100 -11.56 12.76 -3.35
CA GLN A 100 -12.76 12.00 -3.72
C GLN A 100 -12.53 10.49 -3.67
N ILE A 101 -11.42 10.00 -4.21
CA ILE A 101 -11.05 8.58 -4.15
C ILE A 101 -10.96 8.10 -2.69
N THR A 102 -10.33 8.91 -1.83
CA THR A 102 -10.15 8.58 -0.41
C THR A 102 -11.49 8.55 0.34
N LEU A 103 -12.31 9.58 0.19
CA LEU A 103 -13.63 9.66 0.82
C LEU A 103 -14.54 8.50 0.38
N ASN A 104 -14.55 8.20 -0.93
CA ASN A 104 -15.32 7.08 -1.47
C ASN A 104 -14.82 5.74 -0.93
N GLY A 105 -13.50 5.52 -0.86
CA GLY A 105 -12.92 4.32 -0.28
C GLY A 105 -13.28 4.15 1.20
N MET A 106 -13.24 5.23 1.99
CA MET A 106 -13.68 5.19 3.38
C MET A 106 -15.19 4.87 3.51
N LYS A 107 -16.02 5.44 2.63
CA LYS A 107 -17.47 5.20 2.62
C LYS A 107 -17.84 3.75 2.31
N THR A 108 -17.05 3.05 1.49
CA THR A 108 -17.31 1.65 1.12
C THR A 108 -16.78 0.65 2.13
N VAL A 109 -15.70 0.98 2.85
CA VAL A 109 -15.02 0.06 3.76
C VAL A 109 -15.47 0.22 5.21
N TYR A 110 -15.70 1.46 5.66
CA TYR A 110 -16.00 1.74 7.06
C TYR A 110 -17.48 1.94 7.32
N THR A 111 -17.82 1.72 8.58
CA THR A 111 -19.12 2.04 9.16
C THR A 111 -19.07 3.41 9.82
N GLN A 112 -20.23 4.03 10.03
CA GLN A 112 -20.36 5.32 10.70
C GLN A 112 -19.69 5.31 12.07
N LYS A 113 -19.87 4.23 12.84
CA LYS A 113 -19.29 4.08 14.18
C LYS A 113 -17.76 4.03 14.16
N GLU A 114 -17.17 3.38 13.15
CA GLU A 114 -15.72 3.34 13.01
C GLU A 114 -15.16 4.71 12.60
N VAL A 115 -15.86 5.41 11.69
CA VAL A 115 -15.51 6.78 11.31
C VAL A 115 -15.58 7.72 12.52
N ASP A 116 -16.64 7.64 13.33
CA ASP A 116 -16.79 8.45 14.54
C ASP A 116 -15.67 8.14 15.55
N ALA A 117 -15.36 6.86 15.79
CA ALA A 117 -14.27 6.47 16.67
C ALA A 117 -12.90 6.97 16.18
N MET A 118 -12.66 6.95 14.87
CA MET A 118 -11.45 7.53 14.29
C MET A 118 -11.43 9.06 14.45
N ILE A 119 -12.56 9.74 14.26
CA ILE A 119 -12.66 11.19 14.48
C ILE A 119 -12.33 11.53 15.93
N ASP A 120 -12.93 10.83 16.89
CA ASP A 120 -12.71 11.05 18.32
C ASP A 120 -11.23 10.87 18.67
N PHE A 121 -10.63 9.77 18.21
CA PHE A 121 -9.21 9.51 18.43
C PHE A 121 -8.34 10.60 17.82
N TYR A 122 -8.46 10.86 16.51
CA TYR A 122 -7.61 11.85 15.83
C TYR A 122 -7.89 13.29 16.26
N SER A 123 -9.06 13.59 16.84
CA SER A 123 -9.35 14.92 17.41
C SER A 123 -8.71 15.12 18.78
N SER A 124 -8.32 14.05 19.50
CA SER A 124 -7.69 14.15 20.81
C SER A 124 -6.25 14.71 20.74
N PRO A 125 -5.75 15.36 21.81
CA PRO A 125 -4.36 15.78 21.90
C PRO A 125 -3.37 14.63 21.68
N GLU A 126 -3.68 13.45 22.24
CA GLU A 126 -2.88 12.23 22.11
C GLU A 126 -2.91 11.70 20.67
N GLY A 127 -4.08 11.66 20.03
CA GLY A 127 -4.22 11.24 18.64
C GLY A 127 -3.46 12.14 17.67
N GLN A 128 -3.52 13.47 17.86
CA GLN A 128 -2.70 14.42 17.11
C GLN A 128 -1.19 14.21 17.37
N SER A 129 -0.81 13.97 18.62
CA SER A 129 0.58 13.68 19.01
C SER A 129 1.10 12.39 18.35
N ILE A 130 0.27 11.35 18.29
CA ILE A 130 0.59 10.08 17.60
C ILE A 130 0.72 10.33 16.10
N LEU A 131 -0.27 10.98 15.48
CA LEU A 131 -0.27 11.29 14.05
C LEU A 131 1.01 12.02 13.62
N ASN A 132 1.41 13.05 14.37
CA ASN A 132 2.63 13.82 14.10
C ASN A 132 3.93 13.02 14.32
N LYS A 133 3.89 11.90 15.07
CA LYS A 133 5.05 11.04 15.35
C LYS A 133 5.10 9.79 14.48
N THR A 134 4.03 9.46 13.75
CA THR A 134 3.94 8.23 12.96
C THR A 134 5.11 8.07 11.98
N SER A 135 5.46 9.11 11.20
CA SER A 135 6.59 9.03 10.26
C SER A 135 7.92 8.71 10.96
N ARG A 136 8.18 9.34 12.11
CA ARG A 136 9.39 9.08 12.91
C ARG A 136 9.39 7.68 13.52
N TYR A 137 8.24 7.18 13.96
CA TYR A 137 8.10 5.81 14.41
C TYR A 137 8.40 4.82 13.28
N MET A 138 7.87 5.05 12.07
CA MET A 138 8.14 4.20 10.90
C MET A 138 9.63 4.21 10.55
N GLU A 139 10.28 5.38 10.55
CA GLU A 139 11.73 5.49 10.34
C GLU A 139 12.53 4.74 11.42
N ALA A 140 12.14 4.86 12.69
CA ALA A 140 12.84 4.21 13.80
C ALA A 140 12.63 2.69 13.87
N SER A 141 11.55 2.16 13.27
CA SER A 141 11.16 0.74 13.40
C SER A 141 11.17 -0.02 12.07
N VAL A 142 10.39 0.42 11.09
CA VAL A 142 10.20 -0.28 9.81
C VAL A 142 11.49 -0.29 8.99
N VAL A 143 12.25 0.81 8.97
CA VAL A 143 13.50 0.89 8.19
C VAL A 143 14.54 -0.13 8.67
N PRO A 144 14.88 -0.23 9.97
CA PRO A 144 15.75 -1.30 10.47
C PRO A 144 15.25 -2.71 10.18
N VAL A 145 13.93 -2.95 10.30
CA VAL A 145 13.32 -4.26 10.00
C VAL A 145 13.55 -4.62 8.54
N MET A 146 13.28 -3.70 7.60
CA MET A 146 13.49 -3.95 6.18
C MET A 146 14.97 -4.18 5.84
N ALA A 147 15.89 -3.45 6.47
CA ALA A 147 17.32 -3.66 6.31
C ALA A 147 17.75 -5.06 6.79
N LEU A 148 17.21 -5.54 7.91
CA LEU A 148 17.46 -6.89 8.42
C LEU A 148 16.93 -7.96 7.45
N ILE A 149 15.70 -7.81 6.96
CA ILE A 149 15.10 -8.72 5.98
C ILE A 149 15.96 -8.77 4.72
N HIS A 150 16.32 -7.61 4.16
CA HIS A 150 17.15 -7.54 2.96
C HIS A 150 18.48 -8.27 3.14
N LYS A 151 19.19 -8.02 4.26
CA LYS A 151 20.44 -8.71 4.58
C LYS A 151 20.28 -10.23 4.70
N ARG A 152 19.18 -10.71 5.26
CA ARG A 152 18.87 -12.14 5.39
C ARG A 152 18.57 -12.77 4.04
N THR A 153 17.75 -12.10 3.23
CA THR A 153 17.40 -12.54 1.87
C THR A 153 18.63 -12.58 0.97
N GLU A 154 19.46 -11.54 0.98
CA GLU A 154 20.69 -11.50 0.20
C GLU A 154 21.62 -12.68 0.55
N ARG A 155 21.83 -12.93 1.85
CA ARG A 155 22.63 -14.08 2.31
C ARG A 155 22.04 -15.42 1.89
N PHE A 156 20.72 -15.56 1.96
CA PHE A 156 20.04 -16.76 1.50
C PHE A 156 20.25 -16.96 0.00
N SER A 157 20.06 -15.91 -0.80
CA SER A 157 20.26 -15.93 -2.25
C SER A 157 21.71 -16.28 -2.60
N GLN A 158 22.70 -15.61 -2.01
CA GLN A 158 24.12 -15.91 -2.25
C GLN A 158 24.47 -17.38 -1.95
N LYS A 159 23.89 -17.97 -0.89
CA LYS A 159 24.14 -19.37 -0.51
C LYS A 159 23.42 -20.39 -1.39
N ASN A 160 22.22 -20.05 -1.90
CA ASN A 160 21.33 -21.04 -2.51
C ASN A 160 21.12 -20.84 -4.01
N LEU A 161 21.50 -19.70 -4.60
CA LEU A 161 21.36 -19.46 -6.04
C LEU A 161 22.08 -20.55 -6.88
N PRO A 162 23.30 -21.01 -6.55
CA PRO A 162 23.93 -22.10 -7.30
C PRO A 162 23.19 -23.43 -7.20
N LYS A 163 22.53 -23.70 -6.05
CA LYS A 163 21.72 -24.91 -5.88
C LYS A 163 20.42 -24.82 -6.68
N LEU A 164 19.78 -23.65 -6.64
CA LEU A 164 18.59 -23.37 -7.42
C LEU A 164 18.88 -23.51 -8.92
N GLU A 165 19.98 -22.95 -9.40
CA GLU A 165 20.43 -23.10 -10.79
C GLU A 165 20.65 -24.58 -11.12
N LYS A 166 21.36 -25.33 -10.26
CA LYS A 166 21.57 -26.76 -10.45
C LYS A 166 20.25 -27.53 -10.53
N ASP A 167 19.31 -27.27 -9.63
CA ASP A 167 18.01 -27.93 -9.59
C ASP A 167 17.21 -27.60 -10.87
N PHE A 168 17.22 -26.35 -11.30
CA PHE A 168 16.58 -25.90 -12.55
C PHE A 168 17.18 -26.60 -13.76
N TYR A 169 18.51 -26.67 -13.87
CA TYR A 169 19.18 -27.40 -14.95
C TYR A 169 18.85 -28.89 -14.92
N GLN A 170 18.83 -29.52 -13.74
CA GLN A 170 18.45 -30.93 -13.62
C GLN A 170 17.03 -31.20 -14.10
N ILE A 171 16.07 -30.33 -13.77
CA ILE A 171 14.69 -30.47 -14.25
C ILE A 171 14.63 -30.29 -15.77
N MET A 172 15.22 -29.22 -16.28
CA MET A 172 15.19 -28.89 -17.72
C MET A 172 15.89 -29.95 -18.59
N CYS A 173 16.90 -30.63 -18.05
CA CYS A 173 17.70 -31.61 -18.78
C CYS A 173 17.42 -33.06 -18.32
N SER A 174 16.27 -33.30 -17.69
CA SER A 174 15.79 -34.62 -17.22
C SER A 174 16.82 -35.41 -16.39
N GLY A 175 17.58 -34.72 -15.53
CA GLY A 175 18.54 -35.30 -14.59
C GLY A 175 19.93 -35.58 -15.16
N LYS A 176 20.23 -35.20 -16.42
CA LYS A 176 21.57 -35.42 -17.03
C LYS A 176 22.41 -34.13 -16.98
N ASN A 177 23.64 -34.21 -16.46
CA ASN A 177 24.66 -33.15 -16.54
C ASN A 177 26.05 -33.82 -16.75
N PRO A 178 26.99 -33.33 -17.59
CA PRO A 178 27.02 -32.05 -18.32
C PRO A 178 27.16 -32.18 -19.86
N ALA A 179 26.48 -31.32 -20.63
CA ALA A 179 26.81 -31.01 -22.02
C ALA A 179 26.33 -29.59 -22.39
N PRO A 180 26.95 -28.88 -23.35
CA PRO A 180 26.79 -27.43 -23.55
C PRO A 180 25.44 -27.00 -24.15
N ALA A 181 24.56 -27.95 -24.48
CA ALA A 181 23.29 -27.69 -25.14
C ALA A 181 22.25 -28.67 -24.62
N CYS A 182 21.48 -28.27 -23.60
CA CYS A 182 20.21 -28.94 -23.36
C CYS A 182 19.31 -28.67 -24.58
N PRO A 183 18.74 -29.73 -25.21
CA PRO A 183 18.03 -29.56 -26.47
C PRO A 183 16.78 -28.70 -26.24
N LYS A 184 16.54 -27.74 -27.15
CA LYS A 184 15.31 -26.96 -27.17
C LYS A 184 14.12 -27.92 -27.12
N ALA A 185 13.18 -27.65 -26.20
CA ALA A 185 11.95 -28.41 -26.06
C ALA A 185 11.34 -28.69 -27.44
N SER A 186 11.19 -29.98 -27.77
CA SER A 186 10.46 -30.39 -28.96
C SER A 186 9.00 -30.02 -28.74
N ASN A 187 8.53 -28.94 -29.39
CA ASN A 187 7.11 -28.69 -29.56
C ASN A 187 6.50 -29.92 -30.24
N LYS A 188 5.59 -30.60 -29.54
CA LYS A 188 4.58 -31.48 -30.13
C LYS A 188 3.22 -30.86 -29.86
#